data_AF-A0A8H9SI43-F1
#
_entry.id   AF-A0A8H9SI43-F1
#
_cell.length_a   1.000
_cell.length_b   1.000
_cell.length_c   1.000
_cell.angle_alpha   90.00
_cell.angle_beta   90.00
_cell.angle_gamma   90.00
#
_symmetry.space_group_name_H-M   'P 1'
#
loop_
_entity.id
_entity.type
_entity.pdbx_description
1 polymer ?
#
loop_
_entity_poly.entity_id
_entity_poly.type
_entity_poly.pdbx_seq_one_letter_code
_entity_poly.pdbx_strand_id
1 'polypeptide(L)'
;MAKNNFKPFATAANANVTAQADWESLPALLSGFTAGKASSAQVNKAIRQASFIAAALAQYTANKSGLDVLDDGDLNGFIAKMSAAFGKDFQALDATLTALAGLATGANKLPYFTGTDTASQTDLTSVGRDIIGKNTIADILTYLGLGEAAKRNVGTGAGQIPDMSSFGISLQNYGWAKFPSGLIIQWGNTPVGSTERSITYPIPYPTNVILVTHFDAGWNSASNGSKWGATNKTQTGFTANTDTALEGGQYFSMGY
;
A
#
# COMPACT_ATOMS: atom_id res chain seq x y z
N MET A 1 -33.29 25.23 -26.01
CA MET A 1 -33.98 24.04 -25.47
C MET A 1 -34.33 23.16 -26.65
N ALA A 2 -34.08 21.84 -26.57
CA ALA A 2 -34.40 20.92 -27.65
C ALA A 2 -35.90 20.92 -27.97
N LYS A 3 -36.23 20.78 -29.25
CA LYS A 3 -37.59 20.84 -29.77
C LYS A 3 -38.29 19.49 -29.63
N ASN A 4 -39.56 19.53 -29.27
CA ASN A 4 -40.46 18.37 -29.33
C ASN A 4 -41.61 18.68 -30.32
N ASN A 5 -41.70 17.93 -31.41
CA ASN A 5 -42.79 18.08 -32.38
C ASN A 5 -44.06 17.28 -32.02
N PHE A 6 -43.98 16.28 -31.14
CA PHE A 6 -45.14 15.51 -30.70
C PHE A 6 -45.95 16.32 -29.70
N LYS A 7 -47.16 16.74 -30.09
CA LYS A 7 -48.03 17.60 -29.29
C LYS A 7 -49.22 16.82 -28.73
N PRO A 8 -49.61 17.05 -27.48
CA PRO A 8 -50.80 16.44 -26.92
C PRO A 8 -52.04 17.07 -27.57
N PHE A 9 -53.00 16.25 -27.99
CA PHE A 9 -54.21 16.71 -28.65
C PHE A 9 -55.30 17.09 -27.64
N ALA A 10 -56.07 18.13 -27.95
CA ALA A 10 -57.26 18.54 -27.21
C ALA A 10 -57.03 18.85 -25.72
N THR A 11 -55.91 19.43 -25.26
CA THR A 11 -55.63 19.60 -23.81
C THR A 11 -56.35 20.77 -23.11
N ALA A 12 -57.10 21.60 -23.83
CA ALA A 12 -57.78 22.76 -23.25
C ALA A 12 -58.90 22.38 -22.26
N ALA A 13 -59.20 23.25 -21.30
CA ALA A 13 -60.20 23.03 -20.25
C ALA A 13 -61.60 22.66 -20.79
N ASN A 14 -62.01 23.23 -21.92
CA ASN A 14 -63.33 23.00 -22.55
C ASN A 14 -63.23 22.21 -23.87
N ALA A 15 -62.16 21.42 -24.05
CA ALA A 15 -62.02 20.64 -25.28
C ALA A 15 -63.06 19.52 -25.36
N ASN A 16 -63.61 19.30 -26.57
CA ASN A 16 -64.65 18.32 -26.86
C ASN A 16 -64.15 16.88 -26.66
N VAL A 17 -64.18 16.39 -25.42
CA VAL A 17 -63.89 15.00 -25.07
C VAL A 17 -64.93 14.47 -24.09
N THR A 18 -65.19 13.17 -24.18
CA THR A 18 -66.05 12.48 -23.22
C THR A 18 -65.43 12.52 -21.80
N ALA A 19 -66.27 12.71 -20.78
CA ALA A 19 -65.85 12.70 -19.38
C ALA A 19 -65.24 11.34 -19.01
N GLN A 20 -64.38 11.30 -17.97
CA GLN A 20 -63.65 10.07 -17.64
C GLN A 20 -64.58 8.92 -17.27
N ALA A 21 -65.59 9.16 -16.42
CA ALA A 21 -66.54 8.13 -16.00
C ALA A 21 -67.35 7.55 -17.18
N ASP A 22 -67.77 8.40 -18.12
CA ASP A 22 -68.50 7.98 -19.31
C ASP A 22 -67.59 7.25 -20.32
N TRP A 23 -66.31 7.62 -20.36
CA TRP A 23 -65.31 6.95 -21.19
C TRP A 23 -65.07 5.53 -20.68
N GLU A 24 -64.80 5.35 -19.38
CA GLU A 24 -64.51 4.04 -18.76
C GLU A 24 -65.67 3.06 -18.85
N SER A 25 -66.92 3.56 -18.92
CA SER A 25 -68.11 2.74 -19.08
C SER A 25 -68.49 2.48 -20.55
N LEU A 26 -67.78 3.06 -21.51
CA LEU A 26 -68.09 2.94 -22.94
C LEU A 26 -67.79 1.53 -23.47
N PRO A 27 -68.77 0.77 -24.01
CA PRO A 27 -68.51 -0.57 -24.55
C PRO A 27 -67.46 -0.60 -25.67
N ALA A 28 -67.34 0.50 -26.42
CA ALA A 28 -66.36 0.65 -27.50
C ALA A 28 -64.90 0.67 -27.02
N LEU A 29 -64.61 0.83 -25.73
CA LEU A 29 -63.27 0.60 -25.18
C LEU A 29 -62.79 -0.83 -25.43
N LEU A 30 -63.71 -1.80 -25.37
CA LEU A 30 -63.42 -3.21 -25.57
C LEU A 30 -63.59 -3.61 -27.04
N SER A 31 -64.72 -3.25 -27.65
CA SER A 31 -65.09 -3.72 -28.99
C SER A 31 -64.61 -2.83 -30.13
N GLY A 32 -64.09 -1.64 -29.83
CA GLY A 32 -63.97 -0.57 -30.81
C GLY A 32 -65.33 -0.08 -31.33
N PHE A 33 -65.29 0.91 -32.24
CA PHE A 33 -66.46 1.34 -32.99
C PHE A 33 -66.66 0.40 -34.19
N THR A 34 -67.77 -0.34 -34.20
CA THR A 34 -68.01 -1.42 -35.18
C THR A 34 -68.95 -1.02 -36.32
N ALA A 35 -70.03 -0.30 -36.03
CA ALA A 35 -70.96 0.23 -37.04
C ALA A 35 -71.61 1.54 -36.58
N GLY A 36 -71.98 2.41 -37.52
CA GLY A 36 -72.58 3.71 -37.23
C GLY A 36 -71.57 4.87 -37.10
N LYS A 37 -72.01 5.99 -36.55
CA LYS A 37 -71.19 7.21 -36.38
C LYS A 37 -70.56 7.21 -34.98
N ALA A 38 -69.24 7.27 -34.89
CA ALA A 38 -68.55 7.48 -33.61
C ALA A 38 -68.71 8.93 -33.13
N SER A 39 -68.97 9.14 -31.84
CA SER A 39 -69.02 10.49 -31.27
C SER A 39 -67.65 11.15 -31.36
N SER A 40 -67.58 12.38 -31.88
CA SER A 40 -66.32 13.13 -31.96
C SER A 40 -65.68 13.33 -30.58
N ALA A 41 -66.48 13.44 -29.52
CA ALA A 41 -65.99 13.52 -28.14
C ALA A 41 -65.28 12.22 -27.69
N GLN A 42 -65.78 11.06 -28.10
CA GLN A 42 -65.20 9.76 -27.77
C GLN A 42 -63.92 9.52 -28.60
N VAL A 43 -63.94 9.87 -29.89
CA VAL A 43 -62.75 9.80 -30.76
C VAL A 43 -61.64 10.74 -30.26
N ASN A 44 -61.99 11.99 -29.92
CA ASN A 44 -61.05 12.94 -29.36
C ASN A 44 -60.49 12.47 -28.01
N LYS A 45 -61.28 11.79 -27.19
CA LYS A 45 -60.82 11.20 -25.92
C LYS A 45 -59.76 10.13 -26.17
N ALA A 46 -59.99 9.22 -27.12
CA ALA A 46 -59.01 8.21 -27.52
C ALA A 46 -57.71 8.84 -28.05
N ILE A 47 -57.82 9.80 -28.97
CA ILE A 47 -56.65 10.51 -29.54
C ILE A 47 -55.91 11.31 -28.45
N ARG A 48 -56.62 11.99 -27.55
CA ARG A 48 -56.01 12.72 -26.42
C ARG A 48 -55.18 11.77 -25.56
N GLN A 49 -55.72 10.61 -25.17
CA GLN A 49 -54.99 9.66 -24.31
C GLN A 49 -53.69 9.19 -24.97
N ALA A 50 -53.72 8.83 -26.25
CA ALA A 50 -52.54 8.40 -26.99
C ALA A 50 -51.51 9.53 -27.19
N SER A 51 -51.96 10.68 -27.70
CA SER A 51 -51.08 11.82 -28.00
C SER A 51 -50.48 12.47 -26.75
N PHE A 52 -51.18 12.42 -25.61
CA PHE A 52 -50.67 12.93 -24.34
C PHE A 52 -49.42 12.15 -23.87
N ILE A 53 -49.49 10.81 -23.89
CA ILE A 53 -48.36 9.96 -23.51
C ILE A 53 -47.20 10.12 -24.49
N ALA A 54 -47.49 10.14 -25.80
CA ALA A 54 -46.46 10.33 -26.82
C ALA A 54 -45.72 11.68 -26.65
N ALA A 55 -46.46 12.77 -26.44
CA ALA A 55 -45.88 14.09 -26.22
C ALA A 55 -45.04 14.16 -24.94
N ALA A 56 -45.47 13.50 -23.86
CA ALA A 56 -44.73 13.44 -22.61
C ALA A 56 -43.40 12.69 -22.76
N LEU A 57 -43.40 11.53 -23.43
CA LEU A 57 -42.19 10.75 -23.68
C LEU A 57 -41.22 11.48 -24.62
N ALA A 58 -41.74 12.11 -25.68
CA ALA A 58 -40.95 12.93 -26.57
C ALA A 58 -40.35 14.16 -25.87
N GLN A 59 -41.11 14.79 -24.96
CA GLN A 59 -40.62 15.92 -24.17
C GLN A 59 -39.52 15.48 -23.20
N TYR A 60 -39.70 14.36 -22.50
CA TYR A 60 -38.67 13.78 -21.64
C TYR A 60 -37.39 13.51 -22.45
N THR A 61 -37.54 12.86 -23.60
CA THR A 61 -36.43 12.53 -24.51
C THR A 61 -35.69 13.78 -24.97
N ALA A 62 -36.40 14.81 -25.43
CA ALA A 62 -35.81 16.07 -25.87
C ALA A 62 -35.05 16.75 -24.72
N ASN A 63 -35.68 16.84 -23.54
CA ASN A 63 -35.09 17.49 -22.37
C ASN A 63 -33.80 16.80 -21.90
N LYS A 64 -33.80 15.47 -21.84
CA LYS A 64 -32.69 14.69 -21.29
C LYS A 64 -31.58 14.44 -22.30
N SER A 65 -31.92 14.07 -23.54
CA SER A 65 -30.91 13.88 -24.59
C SER A 65 -30.28 15.20 -25.05
N GLY A 66 -31.00 16.32 -24.93
CA GLY A 66 -30.61 17.61 -25.49
C GLY A 66 -30.78 17.68 -27.01
N LEU A 67 -31.41 16.69 -27.63
CA LEU A 67 -31.60 16.56 -29.08
C LEU A 67 -33.06 16.78 -29.46
N ASP A 68 -33.28 17.35 -30.64
CA ASP A 68 -34.63 17.55 -31.16
C ASP A 68 -35.32 16.23 -31.45
N VAL A 69 -36.57 16.11 -30.97
CA VAL A 69 -37.49 15.02 -31.25
C VAL A 69 -38.48 15.50 -32.31
N LEU A 70 -38.19 15.16 -33.56
CA LEU A 70 -38.93 15.59 -34.75
C LEU A 70 -39.96 14.53 -35.16
N ASP A 71 -41.00 14.96 -35.88
CA ASP A 71 -42.02 14.10 -36.47
C ASP A 71 -41.65 13.90 -37.95
N ASP A 72 -40.59 13.12 -38.17
CA ASP A 72 -39.96 12.89 -39.48
C ASP A 72 -40.05 11.41 -39.92
N GLY A 73 -40.72 10.58 -39.13
CA GLY A 73 -40.85 9.14 -39.37
C GLY A 73 -39.59 8.32 -39.02
N ASP A 74 -38.52 8.92 -38.48
CA ASP A 74 -37.30 8.20 -38.10
C ASP A 74 -37.43 7.54 -36.72
N LEU A 75 -38.05 6.35 -36.72
CA LEU A 75 -38.20 5.54 -35.51
C LEU A 75 -36.86 5.18 -34.87
N ASN A 76 -35.86 4.83 -35.67
CA ASN A 76 -34.54 4.44 -35.16
C ASN A 76 -33.83 5.62 -34.51
N GLY A 77 -33.91 6.81 -35.12
CA GLY A 77 -33.42 8.05 -34.54
C GLY A 77 -34.13 8.43 -33.24
N PHE A 78 -35.45 8.21 -33.14
CA PHE A 78 -36.17 8.40 -31.89
C PHE A 78 -35.70 7.43 -30.80
N ILE A 79 -35.52 6.14 -31.11
CA ILE A 79 -35.00 5.13 -30.17
C ILE A 79 -33.58 5.48 -29.69
N ALA A 80 -32.72 5.96 -30.59
CA ALA A 80 -31.38 6.41 -30.24
C ALA A 80 -31.40 7.61 -29.27
N LYS A 81 -32.26 8.61 -29.53
CA LYS A 81 -32.45 9.77 -28.64
C LYS A 81 -33.01 9.35 -27.28
N MET A 82 -33.97 8.41 -27.25
CA MET A 82 -34.50 7.85 -26.00
C MET A 82 -33.42 7.13 -25.20
N SER A 83 -32.58 6.32 -25.85
CA SER A 83 -31.46 5.63 -25.20
C SER A 83 -30.47 6.62 -24.62
N ALA A 84 -30.15 7.69 -25.36
CA ALA A 84 -29.31 8.78 -24.88
C ALA A 84 -29.94 9.53 -23.68
N ALA A 85 -31.25 9.76 -23.71
CA ALA A 85 -31.98 10.36 -22.61
C ALA A 85 -31.93 9.49 -21.34
N PHE A 86 -32.20 8.19 -21.45
CA PHE A 86 -32.11 7.28 -20.31
C PHE A 86 -30.70 7.18 -19.74
N GLY A 87 -29.66 7.19 -20.59
CA GLY A 87 -28.27 7.21 -20.14
C GLY A 87 -27.83 8.47 -19.37
N LYS A 88 -28.69 9.50 -19.26
CA LYS A 88 -28.45 10.67 -18.40
C LYS A 88 -28.97 10.49 -16.98
N ASP A 89 -30.09 9.80 -16.82
CA ASP A 89 -30.77 9.64 -15.52
C ASP A 89 -30.52 8.27 -14.89
N PHE A 90 -30.21 7.27 -15.72
CA PHE A 90 -30.06 5.89 -15.31
C PHE A 90 -28.69 5.36 -15.70
N GLN A 91 -28.14 4.56 -14.81
CA GLN A 91 -26.96 3.76 -15.10
C GLN A 91 -27.38 2.51 -15.87
N ALA A 92 -26.65 2.18 -16.94
CA ALA A 92 -26.87 0.92 -17.65
C ALA A 92 -26.64 -0.26 -16.70
N LEU A 93 -27.38 -1.36 -16.92
CA LEU A 93 -27.18 -2.59 -16.16
C LEU A 93 -25.74 -3.08 -16.37
N ASP A 94 -25.02 -3.18 -15.27
CA ASP A 94 -23.63 -3.62 -15.23
C ASP A 94 -23.46 -4.59 -14.07
N ALA A 95 -22.83 -5.73 -14.34
CA ALA A 95 -22.74 -6.83 -13.39
C ALA A 95 -21.81 -6.48 -12.21
N THR A 96 -20.72 -5.75 -12.47
CA THR A 96 -19.80 -5.27 -11.43
C THR A 96 -20.49 -4.27 -10.50
N LEU A 97 -21.26 -3.32 -11.04
CA LEU A 97 -22.01 -2.36 -10.24
C LEU A 97 -23.15 -3.01 -9.47
N THR A 98 -23.80 -4.01 -10.05
CA THR A 98 -24.80 -4.83 -9.37
C THR A 98 -24.18 -5.56 -8.17
N ALA A 99 -22.99 -6.12 -8.34
CA ALA A 99 -22.27 -6.80 -7.25
C ALA A 99 -21.88 -5.84 -6.13
N LEU A 100 -21.40 -4.64 -6.44
CA LEU A 100 -21.07 -3.60 -5.45
C LEU A 100 -22.33 -3.08 -4.74
N ALA A 101 -23.41 -2.83 -5.48
CA ALA A 101 -24.68 -2.38 -4.93
C ALA A 101 -25.36 -3.44 -4.03
N GLY A 102 -25.03 -4.72 -4.21
CA GLY A 102 -25.52 -5.83 -3.38
C GLY A 102 -24.80 -5.99 -2.04
N LEU A 103 -23.71 -5.26 -1.78
CA LEU A 103 -23.00 -5.34 -0.51
C LEU A 103 -23.80 -4.69 0.62
N ALA A 104 -23.86 -5.34 1.79
CA ALA A 104 -24.52 -4.76 2.95
C ALA A 104 -23.80 -3.48 3.39
N THR A 105 -24.53 -2.38 3.57
CA THR A 105 -23.95 -1.14 4.06
C THR A 105 -23.59 -1.24 5.53
N GLY A 106 -22.50 -0.60 5.94
CA GLY A 106 -22.05 -0.62 7.32
C GLY A 106 -20.85 0.29 7.53
N ALA A 107 -20.69 0.79 8.77
CA ALA A 107 -19.48 1.50 9.15
C ALA A 107 -18.26 0.57 9.05
N ASN A 108 -17.10 1.15 8.70
CA ASN A 108 -15.82 0.45 8.71
C ASN A 108 -15.77 -0.81 7.84
N LYS A 109 -16.48 -0.82 6.70
CA LYS A 109 -16.39 -1.89 5.70
C LYS A 109 -15.49 -1.51 4.53
N LEU A 110 -14.77 -2.47 3.98
CA LEU A 110 -14.00 -2.32 2.74
C LEU A 110 -14.51 -3.34 1.70
N PRO A 111 -15.17 -2.89 0.63
CA PRO A 111 -15.48 -3.72 -0.53
C PRO A 111 -14.22 -4.23 -1.23
N TYR A 112 -14.27 -5.48 -1.72
CA TYR A 112 -13.24 -6.07 -2.57
C TYR A 112 -13.84 -7.09 -3.53
N PHE A 113 -13.21 -7.31 -4.68
CA PHE A 113 -13.65 -8.30 -5.65
C PHE A 113 -13.14 -9.70 -5.29
N THR A 114 -13.99 -10.71 -5.42
CA THR A 114 -13.65 -12.14 -5.21
C THR A 114 -13.54 -12.92 -6.51
N GLY A 115 -13.72 -12.24 -7.65
CA GLY A 115 -13.82 -12.81 -8.99
C GLY A 115 -14.46 -11.81 -9.95
N THR A 116 -14.61 -12.18 -11.23
CA THR A 116 -15.30 -11.36 -12.23
C THR A 116 -16.76 -11.13 -11.80
N ASP A 117 -17.19 -9.88 -11.74
CA ASP A 117 -18.55 -9.48 -11.37
C ASP A 117 -19.04 -10.03 -10.02
N THR A 118 -18.11 -10.30 -9.09
CA THR A 118 -18.43 -10.72 -7.72
C THR A 118 -17.68 -9.86 -6.72
N ALA A 119 -18.39 -9.30 -5.76
CA ALA A 119 -17.81 -8.50 -4.69
C ALA A 119 -18.19 -9.06 -3.32
N SER A 120 -17.29 -8.87 -2.36
CA SER A 120 -17.54 -9.10 -0.95
C SER A 120 -17.03 -7.91 -0.15
N GLN A 121 -17.14 -7.96 1.17
CA GLN A 121 -16.63 -6.93 2.06
C GLN A 121 -15.99 -7.52 3.30
N THR A 122 -15.01 -6.80 3.83
CA THR A 122 -14.35 -7.12 5.11
C THR A 122 -14.48 -5.94 6.07
N ASP A 123 -14.33 -6.19 7.36
CA ASP A 123 -14.12 -5.13 8.33
C ASP A 123 -12.74 -4.49 8.10
N LEU A 124 -12.71 -3.16 8.01
CA LEU A 124 -11.49 -2.36 7.95
C LEU A 124 -11.29 -1.69 9.31
N THR A 125 -10.29 -2.15 10.05
CA THR A 125 -10.01 -1.68 11.41
C THR A 125 -9.61 -0.19 11.44
N SER A 126 -9.70 0.44 12.61
CA SER A 126 -9.17 1.81 12.79
C SER A 126 -7.69 1.88 12.44
N VAL A 127 -6.90 0.90 12.88
CA VAL A 127 -5.47 0.79 12.57
C VAL A 127 -5.22 0.70 11.08
N GLY A 128 -5.98 -0.13 10.36
CA GLY A 128 -5.89 -0.23 8.90
C GLY A 128 -6.19 1.10 8.21
N ARG A 129 -7.23 1.83 8.66
CA ARG A 129 -7.55 3.16 8.14
C ARG A 129 -6.45 4.18 8.44
N ASP A 130 -5.88 4.15 9.64
CA ASP A 130 -4.82 5.07 10.04
C ASP A 130 -3.56 4.87 9.19
N ILE A 131 -3.18 3.63 8.88
CA ILE A 131 -2.02 3.30 8.05
C ILE A 131 -2.27 3.73 6.59
N ILE A 132 -3.40 3.33 5.99
CA ILE A 132 -3.74 3.68 4.60
C ILE A 132 -3.89 5.19 4.43
N GLY A 133 -4.34 5.89 5.47
CA GLY A 133 -4.48 7.35 5.47
C GLY A 133 -3.19 8.13 5.68
N LYS A 134 -2.01 7.49 5.81
CA LYS A 134 -0.73 8.20 5.93
C LYS A 134 -0.20 8.67 4.58
N ASN A 135 0.37 9.87 4.55
CA ASN A 135 0.89 10.50 3.33
C ASN A 135 2.31 10.04 3.00
N THR A 136 3.12 9.70 4.00
CA THR A 136 4.53 9.36 3.82
C THR A 136 4.91 8.10 4.60
N ILE A 137 6.00 7.47 4.18
CA ILE A 137 6.62 6.37 4.95
C ILE A 137 6.99 6.85 6.36
N ALA A 138 7.46 8.08 6.52
CA ALA A 138 7.82 8.63 7.83
C ALA A 138 6.61 8.70 8.79
N ASP A 139 5.43 9.04 8.29
CA ASP A 139 4.20 9.06 9.07
C ASP A 139 3.78 7.64 9.48
N ILE A 140 3.99 6.65 8.61
CA ILE A 140 3.74 5.24 8.91
C ILE A 140 4.69 4.76 10.01
N LEU A 141 5.99 5.03 9.88
CA LEU A 141 6.98 4.67 10.90
C LEU A 141 6.66 5.32 12.24
N THR A 142 6.25 6.59 12.24
CA THR A 142 5.84 7.33 13.45
C THR A 142 4.59 6.70 14.06
N TYR A 143 3.59 6.35 13.25
CA TYR A 143 2.37 5.69 13.71
C TYR A 143 2.65 4.33 14.37
N LEU A 144 3.57 3.55 13.79
CA LEU A 144 4.00 2.26 14.34
C LEU A 144 4.94 2.40 15.54
N GLY A 145 5.39 3.62 15.89
CA GLY A 145 6.34 3.85 16.97
C GLY A 145 7.77 3.37 16.64
N LEU A 146 8.12 3.27 15.36
CA LEU A 146 9.43 2.79 14.91
C LEU A 146 10.48 3.90 15.00
N GLY A 147 11.54 3.64 15.78
CA GLY A 147 12.66 4.55 15.96
C GLY A 147 13.74 4.44 14.86
N GLU A 148 14.86 5.15 15.07
CA GLU A 148 15.97 5.20 14.12
C GLU A 148 16.53 3.83 13.71
N ALA A 149 16.53 2.87 14.64
CA ALA A 149 17.08 1.55 14.36
C ALA A 149 16.36 0.82 13.22
N ALA A 150 15.03 0.96 13.12
CA ALA A 150 14.23 0.35 12.05
C ALA A 150 14.53 0.94 10.66
N LYS A 151 15.21 2.10 10.60
CA LYS A 151 15.58 2.79 9.37
C LYS A 151 17.02 2.50 8.91
N ARG A 152 17.80 1.77 9.71
CA ARG A 152 19.22 1.52 9.44
C ARG A 152 19.44 0.13 8.87
N ASN A 153 20.34 0.04 7.90
CA ASN A 153 20.80 -1.23 7.37
C ASN A 153 21.71 -1.95 8.38
N VAL A 154 21.74 -3.27 8.33
CA VAL A 154 22.73 -4.08 9.04
C VAL A 154 24.08 -3.98 8.33
N GLY A 155 25.15 -3.74 9.09
CA GLY A 155 26.51 -3.61 8.57
C GLY A 155 27.39 -2.70 9.44
N THR A 156 28.64 -2.51 9.03
CA THR A 156 29.64 -1.73 9.79
C THR A 156 29.94 -0.34 9.22
N GLY A 157 29.25 0.06 8.15
CA GLY A 157 29.37 1.38 7.54
C GLY A 157 28.71 2.49 8.37
N ALA A 158 28.97 3.74 7.99
CA ALA A 158 28.39 4.91 8.66
C ALA A 158 26.84 4.84 8.63
N GLY A 159 26.22 5.03 9.80
CA GLY A 159 24.76 4.96 9.95
C GLY A 159 24.17 3.55 9.91
N GLN A 160 24.99 2.49 9.89
CA GLN A 160 24.52 1.11 9.97
C GLN A 160 24.52 0.58 11.41
N ILE A 161 23.89 -0.58 11.62
CA ILE A 161 23.90 -1.33 12.87
C ILE A 161 24.71 -2.61 12.66
N PRO A 162 25.88 -2.76 13.29
CA PRO A 162 26.63 -4.01 13.24
C PRO A 162 25.82 -5.14 13.88
N ASP A 163 25.73 -6.28 13.20
CA ASP A 163 25.23 -7.51 13.80
C ASP A 163 26.34 -8.22 14.58
N MET A 164 26.01 -9.35 15.21
CA MET A 164 26.98 -10.14 15.97
C MET A 164 28.11 -10.70 15.08
N SER A 165 27.85 -10.98 13.80
CA SER A 165 28.86 -11.51 12.86
C SER A 165 29.97 -10.49 12.57
N SER A 166 29.68 -9.20 12.75
CA SER A 166 30.63 -8.11 12.62
C SER A 166 31.65 -8.04 13.77
N PHE A 167 31.43 -8.79 14.86
CA PHE A 167 32.34 -8.91 16.00
C PHE A 167 33.10 -10.24 15.93
N GLY A 168 34.22 -10.25 15.20
CA GLY A 168 35.07 -11.44 15.10
C GLY A 168 35.83 -11.70 16.41
N ILE A 169 35.91 -12.95 16.86
CA ILE A 169 36.61 -13.30 18.09
C ILE A 169 37.21 -14.71 18.03
N SER A 170 38.39 -14.87 18.63
CA SER A 170 39.01 -16.15 18.96
C SER A 170 39.40 -16.15 20.43
N LEU A 171 38.74 -17.00 21.23
CA LEU A 171 38.95 -17.12 22.69
C LEU A 171 40.05 -18.13 23.07
N GLN A 172 41.03 -18.33 22.19
CA GLN A 172 42.19 -19.17 22.51
C GLN A 172 43.11 -18.46 23.51
N ASN A 173 44.05 -19.21 24.12
CA ASN A 173 45.11 -18.64 24.96
C ASN A 173 45.94 -17.57 24.21
N TYR A 174 46.03 -17.73 22.89
CA TYR A 174 46.56 -16.76 21.92
C TYR A 174 45.37 -16.27 21.08
N GLY A 175 44.66 -15.29 21.60
CA GLY A 175 43.35 -14.91 21.10
C GLY A 175 43.27 -13.48 20.62
N TRP A 176 42.14 -13.15 20.02
CA TRP A 176 41.88 -11.83 19.48
C TRP A 176 40.40 -11.51 19.47
N ALA A 177 40.06 -10.23 19.51
CA ALA A 177 38.73 -9.72 19.20
C ALA A 177 38.86 -8.57 18.20
N LYS A 178 38.03 -8.58 17.15
CA LYS A 178 37.93 -7.56 16.13
C LYS A 178 36.55 -6.91 16.22
N PHE A 179 36.55 -5.60 16.39
CA PHE A 179 35.34 -4.79 16.48
C PHE A 179 34.93 -4.26 15.11
N PRO A 180 33.63 -3.97 14.90
CA PRO A 180 33.12 -3.33 13.68
C PRO A 180 33.83 -2.02 13.30
N SER A 181 34.41 -1.33 14.27
CA SER A 181 35.20 -0.11 14.05
C SER A 181 36.54 -0.35 13.34
N GLY A 182 36.94 -1.61 13.15
CA GLY A 182 38.27 -2.00 12.68
C GLY A 182 39.28 -2.17 13.81
N LEU A 183 38.97 -1.74 15.03
CA LEU A 183 39.82 -1.97 16.20
C LEU A 183 39.99 -3.48 16.44
N ILE A 184 41.22 -3.88 16.69
CA ILE A 184 41.59 -5.25 17.04
C ILE A 184 42.31 -5.19 18.38
N ILE A 185 41.93 -6.09 19.29
CA ILE A 185 42.70 -6.40 20.50
C ILE A 185 43.19 -7.84 20.40
N GLN A 186 44.41 -8.10 20.83
CA GLN A 186 45.00 -9.44 20.82
C GLN A 186 45.78 -9.70 22.09
N TRP A 187 45.75 -10.95 22.55
CA TRP A 187 46.47 -11.42 23.71
C TRP A 187 47.19 -12.73 23.41
N GLY A 188 48.19 -13.04 24.23
CA GLY A 188 48.92 -14.29 24.11
C GLY A 188 49.99 -14.45 25.18
N ASN A 189 50.66 -15.59 25.12
CA ASN A 189 51.73 -15.96 26.05
C ASN A 189 53.10 -15.96 25.36
N THR A 190 54.13 -15.68 26.13
CA THR A 190 55.54 -15.82 25.75
C THR A 190 56.14 -17.01 26.48
N PRO A 191 56.73 -18.00 25.79
CA PRO A 191 57.32 -19.16 26.45
C PRO A 191 58.58 -18.81 27.24
N VAL A 192 59.03 -19.70 28.13
CA VAL A 192 60.33 -19.64 28.84
C VAL A 192 61.52 -19.91 27.89
N GLY A 193 62.77 -19.70 28.33
CA GLY A 193 63.97 -20.15 27.62
C GLY A 193 64.87 -19.12 26.92
N SER A 194 64.58 -17.81 27.00
CA SER A 194 65.45 -16.74 26.44
C SER A 194 65.17 -15.39 27.13
N THR A 195 66.10 -14.43 27.08
CA THR A 195 65.82 -13.05 27.52
C THR A 195 65.21 -12.19 26.41
N GLU A 196 65.34 -12.60 25.14
CA GLU A 196 64.78 -11.93 23.96
C GLU A 196 64.05 -12.95 23.07
N ARG A 197 62.83 -12.61 22.60
CA ARG A 197 62.02 -13.50 21.75
C ARG A 197 61.17 -12.72 20.75
N SER A 198 61.04 -13.23 19.54
CA SER A 198 60.06 -12.74 18.57
C SER A 198 58.68 -13.35 18.85
N ILE A 199 57.68 -12.50 19.04
CA ILE A 199 56.29 -12.89 19.27
C ILE A 199 55.46 -12.53 18.06
N THR A 200 54.70 -13.49 17.54
CA THR A 200 53.75 -13.30 16.43
C THR A 200 52.34 -13.13 17.00
N TYR A 201 51.61 -12.14 16.51
CA TYR A 201 50.22 -11.97 16.88
C TYR A 201 49.33 -13.07 16.26
N PRO A 202 48.23 -13.46 16.92
CA PRO A 202 47.23 -14.39 16.37
C PRO A 202 46.75 -14.01 14.96
N ILE A 203 46.55 -12.73 14.70
CA ILE A 203 46.26 -12.16 13.38
C ILE A 203 47.12 -10.91 13.14
N PRO A 204 47.49 -10.59 11.89
CA PRO A 204 48.15 -9.33 11.59
C PRO A 204 47.22 -8.14 11.84
N TYR A 205 47.76 -7.04 12.35
CA TYR A 205 47.09 -5.75 12.33
C TYR A 205 47.12 -5.18 10.90
N PRO A 206 45.97 -4.91 10.27
CA PRO A 206 45.92 -4.47 8.87
C PRO A 206 46.68 -3.16 8.58
N THR A 207 46.70 -2.22 9.53
CA THR A 207 47.23 -0.88 9.31
C THR A 207 48.31 -0.50 10.32
N ASN A 208 48.02 -0.57 11.62
CA ASN A 208 48.94 -0.10 12.64
C ASN A 208 48.76 -0.80 13.99
N VAL A 209 49.86 -0.90 14.75
CA VAL A 209 49.85 -1.31 16.15
C VAL A 209 49.90 -0.05 17.01
N ILE A 210 48.86 0.17 17.80
CA ILE A 210 48.78 1.32 18.71
C ILE A 210 49.62 1.05 19.96
N LEU A 211 49.40 -0.10 20.60
CA LEU A 211 50.01 -0.44 21.88
C LEU A 211 50.35 -1.93 21.95
N VAL A 212 51.44 -2.22 22.66
CA VAL A 212 51.75 -3.54 23.17
C VAL A 212 52.21 -3.36 24.61
N THR A 213 51.56 -4.06 25.51
CA THR A 213 51.94 -4.18 26.91
C THR A 213 52.33 -5.63 27.15
N HIS A 214 53.51 -5.81 27.73
CA HIS A 214 54.02 -7.12 28.12
C HIS A 214 54.17 -7.15 29.63
N PHE A 215 53.83 -8.28 30.22
CA PHE A 215 53.85 -8.45 31.66
C PHE A 215 54.27 -9.88 32.01
N ASP A 216 54.72 -10.03 33.24
CA ASP A 216 55.02 -11.34 33.81
C ASP A 216 53.76 -12.20 33.85
N ALA A 217 53.88 -13.46 33.42
CA ALA A 217 52.78 -14.42 33.47
C ALA A 217 52.55 -15.00 34.89
N GLY A 218 53.48 -14.75 35.83
CA GLY A 218 53.37 -15.18 37.22
C GLY A 218 53.46 -16.71 37.39
N TRP A 219 54.09 -17.40 36.44
CA TRP A 219 54.18 -18.87 36.43
C TRP A 219 55.20 -19.45 37.42
N ASN A 220 56.15 -18.64 37.87
CA ASN A 220 57.12 -19.00 38.91
C ASN A 220 57.04 -17.99 40.08
N SER A 221 57.22 -18.48 41.30
CA SER A 221 57.03 -17.70 42.54
C SER A 221 58.33 -17.09 43.09
N ALA A 222 59.32 -16.77 42.25
CA ALA A 222 60.54 -16.13 42.72
C ALA A 222 60.28 -14.64 43.00
N SER A 223 60.68 -14.17 44.17
CA SER A 223 60.39 -12.83 44.69
C SER A 223 60.78 -11.70 43.73
N ASN A 224 59.82 -10.81 43.45
CA ASN A 224 59.82 -9.69 42.48
C ASN A 224 59.74 -10.15 41.02
N GLY A 225 58.51 -10.36 40.53
CA GLY A 225 58.22 -10.84 39.17
C GLY A 225 58.99 -10.12 38.07
N SER A 226 59.25 -10.83 36.97
CA SER A 226 60.16 -10.38 35.92
C SER A 226 59.71 -9.08 35.24
N LYS A 227 60.68 -8.24 34.87
CA LYS A 227 60.41 -7.03 34.09
C LYS A 227 60.27 -7.42 32.63
N TRP A 228 59.15 -7.04 32.03
CA TRP A 228 58.86 -7.31 30.63
C TRP A 228 58.73 -6.03 29.82
N GLY A 229 59.25 -6.08 28.59
CA GLY A 229 59.18 -4.98 27.63
C GLY A 229 58.91 -5.48 26.21
N ALA A 230 58.31 -4.61 25.39
CA ALA A 230 58.04 -4.88 23.98
C ALA A 230 58.74 -3.83 23.11
N THR A 231 59.66 -4.27 22.25
CA THR A 231 60.36 -3.44 21.26
C THR A 231 60.05 -3.93 19.85
N ASN A 232 60.50 -3.19 18.82
CA ASN A 232 60.37 -3.58 17.41
C ASN A 232 58.94 -4.01 17.01
N LYS A 233 57.95 -3.19 17.36
CA LYS A 233 56.53 -3.46 17.06
C LYS A 233 56.31 -3.37 15.55
N THR A 234 55.74 -4.42 14.99
CA THR A 234 55.36 -4.54 13.58
C THR A 234 53.89 -4.98 13.50
N GLN A 235 53.28 -4.95 12.32
CA GLN A 235 51.89 -5.40 12.13
C GLN A 235 51.68 -6.90 12.46
N THR A 236 52.73 -7.72 12.37
CA THR A 236 52.65 -9.18 12.58
C THR A 236 53.19 -9.63 13.93
N GLY A 237 53.88 -8.76 14.67
CA GLY A 237 54.51 -9.16 15.92
C GLY A 237 55.36 -8.08 16.58
N PHE A 238 56.09 -8.46 17.62
CA PHE A 238 57.02 -7.61 18.34
C PHE A 238 58.16 -8.44 18.95
N THR A 239 59.19 -7.77 19.46
CA THR A 239 60.26 -8.41 20.23
C THR A 239 59.96 -8.27 21.72
N ALA A 240 59.72 -9.40 22.39
CA ALA A 240 59.56 -9.48 23.83
C ALA A 240 60.93 -9.55 24.50
N ASN A 241 61.16 -8.69 25.50
CA ASN A 241 62.39 -8.62 26.27
C ASN A 241 62.06 -8.80 27.75
N THR A 242 62.89 -9.57 28.44
CA THR A 242 62.80 -9.78 29.87
C THR A 242 64.18 -9.81 30.52
N ASP A 243 64.26 -9.48 31.80
CA ASP A 243 65.47 -9.54 32.61
C ASP A 243 65.88 -10.97 33.02
N THR A 244 65.09 -12.00 32.69
CA THR A 244 65.43 -13.40 32.95
C THR A 244 64.96 -14.36 31.86
N ALA A 245 65.71 -15.45 31.62
CA ALA A 245 65.29 -16.52 30.70
C ALA A 245 64.37 -17.57 31.35
N LEU A 246 64.20 -17.51 32.68
CA LEU A 246 63.54 -18.56 33.47
C LEU A 246 62.02 -18.41 33.58
N GLU A 247 61.48 -17.28 33.13
CA GLU A 247 60.05 -16.98 33.23
C GLU A 247 59.44 -16.75 31.84
N GLY A 248 58.14 -17.06 31.77
CA GLY A 248 57.31 -16.77 30.61
C GLY A 248 56.55 -15.47 30.83
N GLY A 249 55.99 -14.94 29.75
CA GLY A 249 55.30 -13.66 29.76
C GLY A 249 53.88 -13.78 29.22
N GLN A 250 53.14 -12.70 29.36
CA GLN A 250 51.86 -12.49 28.70
C GLN A 250 51.88 -11.11 28.07
N TYR A 251 51.09 -10.96 27.01
CA TYR A 251 50.91 -9.66 26.39
C TYR A 251 49.45 -9.37 26.10
N PHE A 252 49.18 -8.07 26.08
CA PHE A 252 47.99 -7.47 25.51
C PHE A 252 48.42 -6.45 24.48
N SER A 253 47.79 -6.46 23.32
CA SER A 253 48.10 -5.55 22.23
C SER A 253 46.81 -5.01 21.61
N MET A 254 46.91 -3.83 21.02
CA MET A 254 45.80 -3.14 20.38
C MET A 254 46.28 -2.43 19.12
N GLY A 255 45.44 -2.44 18.08
CA GLY A 255 45.72 -1.86 16.78
C GLY A 255 44.51 -1.95 15.86
N TYR A 256 44.69 -1.68 14.56
CA TYR A 256 43.66 -1.76 13.52
C TYR A 256 44.28 -1.93 12.14
#